data_AF-A0A2I1JU65-F1
#
_entry.id   AF-A0A2I1JU65-F1
#
_cell.length_a   1.000
_cell.length_b   1.000
_cell.length_c   1.000
_cell.angle_alpha   90.00
_cell.angle_beta   90.00
_cell.angle_gamma   90.00
#
_symmetry.space_group_name_H-M   'P 1'
#
loop_
_entity.id
_entity.type
_entity.pdbx_description
1 polymer ?
#
loop_
_entity_poly.entity_id
_entity_poly.type
_entity_poly.pdbx_seq_one_letter_code
_entity_poly.pdbx_strand_id
1 'polypeptide(L)'
;NFVIKGGFLISSLIGIGNRTTMDMDTTIKGIALKEKRIKEIVEEMINIDVDDGIKFEIKDISYIREEDEYENFRISLIANVGKTKNPMKLDLTTGDAITPKEIEYTY
;
A
#
# COMPACT_ATOMS: atom_id res chain seq x y z
N ASN A 1 8.35 8.67 -0.68
CA ASN A 1 8.48 8.02 -2.01
C ASN A 1 7.34 7.04 -2.35
N PHE A 2 6.33 6.87 -1.49
CA PHE A 2 5.13 6.08 -1.80
C PHE A 2 4.05 7.01 -2.34
N VAL A 3 3.40 6.60 -3.42
CA VAL A 3 2.31 7.36 -4.06
C VAL A 3 1.09 6.46 -4.14
N ILE A 4 0.05 6.81 -3.39
CA ILE A 4 -1.23 6.11 -3.39
C ILE A 4 -1.95 6.41 -4.71
N LYS A 5 -2.53 5.38 -5.33
CA LYS A 5 -3.30 5.47 -6.58
C LYS A 5 -4.61 4.69 -6.48
N GLY A 6 -5.33 4.57 -7.59
CA GLY A 6 -6.48 3.69 -7.73
C GLY A 6 -7.71 4.09 -6.90
N GLY A 7 -8.55 3.10 -6.61
CA GLY A 7 -9.85 3.29 -5.96
C GLY A 7 -9.75 3.82 -4.52
N PHE A 8 -8.67 3.48 -3.80
CA PHE A 8 -8.42 3.99 -2.46
C PHE A 8 -8.26 5.52 -2.47
N LEU A 9 -7.44 6.06 -3.38
CA LEU A 9 -7.27 7.51 -3.54
C LEU A 9 -8.59 8.21 -3.91
N ILE A 10 -9.34 7.67 -4.87
CA ILE A 10 -10.63 8.25 -5.26
C ILE A 10 -11.58 8.29 -4.05
N SER A 11 -11.61 7.22 -3.25
CA SER A 11 -12.46 7.14 -2.06
C SER A 11 -12.10 8.15 -0.97
N SER A 12 -10.81 8.47 -0.79
CA SER A 12 -10.39 9.47 0.18
C SER A 12 -10.77 10.89 -0.24
N LEU A 13 -10.85 11.16 -1.55
CA LEU A 13 -11.22 12.47 -2.09
C LEU A 13 -12.73 12.74 -2.03
N ILE A 14 -13.55 11.75 -2.38
CA ILE A 14 -15.00 11.96 -2.56
C ILE A 14 -15.83 11.53 -1.33
N GLY A 15 -15.24 10.73 -0.43
CA GLY A 15 -15.94 10.11 0.71
C GLY A 15 -16.98 9.09 0.24
N ILE A 16 -16.94 7.84 0.74
CA ILE A 16 -17.90 6.82 0.27
C ILE A 16 -18.49 6.06 1.44
N GLY A 17 -19.82 6.11 1.55
CA GLY A 17 -20.64 5.49 2.59
C GLY A 17 -20.89 3.98 2.45
N ASN A 18 -20.25 3.29 1.50
CA ASN A 18 -20.28 1.82 1.39
C ASN A 18 -18.98 1.34 0.73
N ARG A 19 -18.02 0.85 1.52
CA ARG A 19 -16.80 0.21 0.98
C ARG A 19 -17.10 -1.20 0.48
N THR A 20 -16.50 -1.57 -0.65
CA THR A 20 -16.41 -2.97 -1.11
C THR A 20 -14.98 -3.46 -1.35
N THR A 21 -13.97 -2.60 -1.45
CA THR A 21 -12.57 -3.03 -1.68
C THR A 21 -11.60 -2.57 -0.59
N MET A 22 -10.76 -3.51 -0.15
CA MET A 22 -9.69 -3.36 0.87
C MET A 22 -8.29 -3.36 0.23
N ASP A 23 -8.23 -3.12 -1.09
CA ASP A 23 -7.02 -3.14 -1.87
C ASP A 23 -6.46 -1.71 -1.95
N MET A 24 -5.21 -1.56 -1.54
CA MET A 24 -4.47 -0.30 -1.60
C MET A 24 -3.46 -0.39 -2.72
N ASP A 25 -3.68 0.36 -3.80
CA ASP A 25 -2.75 0.44 -4.92
C ASP A 25 -1.73 1.54 -4.68
N THR A 26 -0.45 1.22 -4.80
CA THR A 26 0.64 2.17 -4.54
C THR A 26 1.78 1.98 -5.54
N THR A 27 2.48 3.07 -5.83
CA THR A 27 3.73 3.04 -6.62
C THR A 27 4.89 3.65 -5.84
N ILE A 28 6.08 3.09 -5.98
CA ILE A 28 7.31 3.55 -5.33
C ILE A 28 8.22 4.21 -6.36
N LYS A 29 8.73 5.41 -6.03
CA LYS A 29 9.71 6.11 -6.88
C LYS A 29 11.15 5.86 -6.46
N GLY A 30 12.03 5.68 -7.45
CA GLY A 30 13.48 5.80 -7.28
C GLY A 30 14.17 4.66 -6.53
N ILE A 31 13.52 3.49 -6.42
CA ILE A 31 14.06 2.31 -5.75
C ILE A 31 13.96 1.13 -6.72
N ALA A 32 15.09 0.48 -7.01
CA ALA A 32 15.07 -0.83 -7.67
C ALA A 32 14.48 -1.84 -6.68
N LEU A 33 13.35 -2.44 -7.03
CA LEU A 33 12.69 -3.39 -6.16
C LEU A 33 13.57 -4.63 -5.98
N LYS A 34 13.82 -4.96 -4.73
CA LYS A 34 14.22 -6.31 -4.31
C LYS A 34 13.25 -6.66 -3.20
N GLU A 35 12.71 -7.88 -3.22
CA GLU A 35 11.74 -8.35 -2.23
C GLU A 35 12.14 -7.99 -0.79
N LYS A 36 13.41 -8.23 -0.44
CA LYS A 36 13.97 -7.89 0.88
C LYS A 36 13.81 -6.41 1.23
N ARG A 37 14.07 -5.51 0.28
CA ARG A 37 13.97 -4.06 0.52
C ARG A 37 12.51 -3.62 0.66
N ILE A 38 11.60 -4.22 -0.12
CA ILE A 38 10.17 -3.96 0.02
C ILE A 38 9.66 -4.38 1.39
N LYS A 39 10.06 -5.58 1.82
CA LYS A 39 9.72 -6.08 3.14
C LYS A 39 10.20 -5.13 4.25
N GLU A 40 11.47 -4.72 4.21
CA GLU A 40 12.03 -3.76 5.18
C GLU A 40 11.23 -2.46 5.23
N ILE A 41 10.93 -1.86 4.07
CA ILE A 41 10.19 -0.61 4.02
C ILE A 41 8.77 -0.78 4.56
N VAL A 42 8.07 -1.85 4.19
CA VAL A 42 6.70 -2.08 4.65
C VAL A 42 6.69 -2.38 6.14
N GLU A 43 7.65 -3.16 6.64
CA GLU A 43 7.85 -3.39 8.07
C GLU A 43 8.09 -2.07 8.82
N GLU A 44 8.93 -1.18 8.31
CA GLU A 44 9.14 0.15 8.88
C GLU A 44 7.82 0.94 8.92
N MET A 45 7.08 0.98 7.81
CA MET A 45 5.83 1.75 7.69
C MET A 45 4.75 1.26 8.65
N ILE A 46 4.52 -0.05 8.72
CA ILE A 46 3.42 -0.61 9.53
C ILE A 46 3.71 -0.57 11.05
N ASN A 47 4.96 -0.34 11.44
CA ASN A 47 5.38 -0.20 12.83
C ASN A 47 5.40 1.27 13.31
N ILE A 48 5.06 2.23 12.44
CA ILE A 48 4.88 3.62 12.85
C ILE A 48 3.65 3.69 13.76
N ASP A 49 3.88 4.01 15.03
CA ASP A 49 2.80 4.23 15.98
C ASP A 49 2.24 5.64 15.81
N VAL A 50 0.95 5.72 15.47
CA VAL A 50 0.19 6.96 15.30
C VAL A 50 -0.91 7.12 16.35
N ASP A 51 -0.90 6.29 17.40
CA ASP A 51 -1.88 6.30 18.51
C ASP A 51 -3.35 6.16 18.06
N ASP A 52 -3.60 5.42 16.97
CA ASP A 52 -4.94 5.10 16.45
C ASP A 52 -5.50 3.76 16.97
N GLY A 53 -4.69 3.02 17.74
CA GLY A 53 -5.02 1.71 18.29
C GLY A 53 -5.03 0.57 17.27
N ILE A 54 -4.55 0.80 16.04
CA ILE A 54 -4.46 -0.19 14.98
C ILE A 54 -3.08 -0.86 14.99
N LYS A 55 -3.05 -2.19 14.93
CA LYS A 55 -1.80 -2.95 14.79
C LYS A 55 -1.80 -3.80 13.54
N PHE A 56 -0.76 -3.65 12.73
CA PHE A 56 -0.64 -4.37 11.47
C PHE A 56 0.24 -5.63 11.61
N GLU A 57 -0.10 -6.66 10.86
CA GLU A 57 0.70 -7.88 10.71
C GLU A 57 0.86 -8.21 9.24
N ILE A 58 2.09 -8.45 8.79
CA ILE A 58 2.34 -9.03 7.46
C ILE A 58 2.01 -10.52 7.49
N LYS A 59 1.16 -10.96 6.56
CA LYS A 59 0.82 -12.39 6.37
C LYS A 59 1.53 -13.03 5.20
N ASP A 60 1.65 -12.30 4.11
CA ASP A 60 2.28 -12.80 2.89
C ASP A 60 2.89 -11.64 2.11
N ILE A 61 3.98 -11.91 1.40
CA ILE A 61 4.55 -11.03 0.39
C ILE A 61 4.75 -11.91 -0.83
N SER A 62 4.04 -11.59 -1.91
CA SER A 62 4.10 -12.33 -3.16
C SER A 62 4.55 -11.42 -4.30
N TYR A 63 5.47 -11.92 -5.10
CA TYR A 63 5.81 -11.29 -6.37
C TYR A 63 4.68 -11.53 -7.36
N ILE A 64 4.18 -10.46 -7.98
CA ILE A 64 3.20 -10.53 -9.05
C ILE A 64 3.91 -10.08 -10.33
N ARG A 65 3.86 -10.91 -11.35
CA ARG A 65 4.37 -10.56 -12.68
C ARG A 65 3.20 -10.10 -13.52
N GLU A 66 3.16 -8.82 -13.86
CA GLU A 66 2.29 -8.33 -14.94
C GLU A 66 3.06 -8.36 -16.27
N GLU A 67 2.35 -8.20 -17.40
CA GLU A 67 2.96 -8.20 -18.74
C GLU A 67 3.89 -6.98 -18.98
N ASP A 68 3.87 -6.00 -18.08
CA ASP A 68 4.69 -4.79 -18.13
C ASP A 68 6.16 -5.02 -17.70
N GLU A 69 7.03 -4.08 -18.08
CA GLU A 69 8.49 -4.13 -17.84
C GLU A 69 8.90 -4.05 -16.35
N TYR A 70 7.96 -3.86 -15.42
CA TYR A 70 8.24 -3.55 -14.02
C TYR A 70 7.77 -4.64 -13.04
N GLU A 71 8.50 -4.72 -11.94
CA GLU A 71 8.23 -5.65 -10.84
C GLU A 71 7.03 -5.17 -10.02
N ASN A 72 6.06 -6.06 -9.77
CA ASN A 72 4.94 -5.80 -8.88
C ASN A 72 4.97 -6.75 -7.67
N PHE A 73 4.56 -6.25 -6.51
CA PHE A 73 4.48 -7.02 -5.27
C PHE A 73 3.11 -6.85 -4.64
N ARG A 74 2.55 -7.93 -4.13
CA ARG A 74 1.35 -7.89 -3.29
C ARG A 74 1.72 -8.26 -1.87
N ILE A 75 1.29 -7.44 -0.94
CA ILE A 75 1.48 -7.66 0.48
C ILE A 75 0.11 -7.88 1.11
N SER A 76 -0.07 -9.06 1.69
CA SER A 76 -1.25 -9.37 2.49
C SER A 76 -1.00 -8.95 3.93
N LEU A 77 -1.83 -8.06 4.46
CA LEU A 77 -1.76 -7.54 5.81
C LEU A 77 -3.01 -7.92 6.60
N ILE A 78 -2.89 -8.01 7.93
CA ILE A 78 -4.03 -7.94 8.84
C ILE A 78 -3.93 -6.66 9.66
N ALA A 79 -4.94 -5.81 9.59
CA ALA A 79 -5.13 -4.70 10.52
C ALA A 79 -5.98 -5.17 11.71
N ASN A 80 -5.36 -5.24 12.88
CA ASN A 80 -6.02 -5.59 14.12
C ASN A 80 -6.59 -4.32 14.77
N VAL A 81 -7.91 -4.31 14.98
CA VAL A 81 -8.63 -3.24 15.68
C VAL A 81 -9.36 -3.87 16.86
N GLY A 82 -8.80 -3.72 18.06
CA GLY A 82 -9.26 -4.46 19.24
C GLY A 82 -9.19 -5.98 19.03
N LYS A 83 -10.35 -6.65 19.00
CA LYS A 83 -10.46 -8.11 18.73
C LYS A 83 -10.74 -8.44 17.26
N THR A 84 -10.97 -7.44 16.43
CA THR A 84 -11.35 -7.61 15.03
C THR A 84 -10.09 -7.71 14.16
N LYS A 85 -10.06 -8.72 13.27
CA LYS A 85 -9.00 -8.89 12.28
C LYS A 85 -9.53 -8.48 10.91
N ASN A 86 -8.91 -7.48 10.31
CA ASN A 86 -9.32 -6.94 9.01
C ASN A 86 -8.23 -7.27 7.97
N PRO A 87 -8.46 -8.25 7.09
CA PRO A 87 -7.53 -8.52 5.99
C PRO A 87 -7.47 -7.35 5.02
N MET A 88 -6.26 -7.01 4.59
CA MET A 88 -5.97 -5.94 3.64
C MET A 88 -4.95 -6.42 2.61
N LYS A 89 -4.99 -5.85 1.41
CA LYS A 89 -3.96 -6.07 0.40
C LYS A 89 -3.34 -4.73 0.03
N LEU A 90 -2.02 -4.71 -0.04
CA LEU A 90 -1.23 -3.59 -0.53
C LEU A 90 -0.50 -4.05 -1.79
N ASP A 91 -0.91 -3.50 -2.93
CA ASP A 91 -0.30 -3.76 -4.22
C ASP A 91 0.71 -2.65 -4.52
N LEU A 92 1.96 -3.05 -4.74
CA LEU A 92 3.11 -2.19 -4.95
C LEU A 92 3.62 -2.39 -6.36
N THR A 93 3.77 -1.26 -7.05
CA THR A 93 4.29 -1.16 -8.41
C THR A 93 5.51 -0.22 -8.42
N THR A 94 6.33 -0.29 -9.46
CA THR A 94 7.41 0.70 -9.70
C THR A 94 7.51 1.07 -11.15
N GLY A 95 8.17 2.21 -11.43
CA GLY A 95 8.40 2.64 -12.81
C GLY A 95 7.18 3.28 -13.47
N ASP A 96 6.02 3.29 -12.81
CA ASP A 96 4.82 3.95 -13.29
C ASP A 96 5.09 5.41 -13.66
N ALA A 97 4.68 5.78 -14.86
CA ALA A 97 4.60 7.18 -15.25
C ALA A 97 3.49 7.87 -14.46
N ILE A 98 3.85 8.87 -13.66
CA ILE A 98 2.90 9.69 -12.91
C ILE A 98 2.67 10.98 -13.68
N THR A 99 1.45 11.21 -14.16
CA THR A 99 1.07 12.44 -14.89
C THR A 99 -0.37 12.84 -14.55
N PRO A 100 -0.64 14.08 -14.09
CA PRO A 100 0.34 15.10 -13.65
C PRO A 100 1.13 14.64 -12.41
N LYS A 101 2.12 15.42 -11.96
CA LYS A 101 2.95 15.09 -10.79
C LYS A 101 2.08 14.77 -9.56
N GLU A 102 2.55 13.86 -8.71
CA GLU A 102 1.89 13.53 -7.45
C GLU A 102 1.71 14.76 -6.54
N ILE A 103 0.67 14.70 -5.71
CA ILE A 103 0.39 15.70 -4.67
C ILE A 103 0.96 15.18 -3.35
N GLU A 104 1.72 16.02 -2.66
CA GLU A 104 2.23 15.73 -1.33
C GLU A 104 1.23 16.22 -0.27
N TYR A 105 0.72 15.31 0.55
CA TYR A 105 -0.13 15.65 1.68
C TYR A 105 0.72 15.76 2.94
N THR A 106 0.59 16.88 3.65
CA THR A 106 1.17 17.09 4.98
C THR A 106 0.05 16.87 5.99
N TYR A 107 0.01 15.67 6.58
CA TYR A 107 -0.87 15.34 7.71
C TYR A 107 -0.06 15.36 9.00
#